data_AF-A0AAV3UBY3-F1
#
_entry.id   AF-A0AAV3UBY3-F1
#
_cell.length_a   1.000
_cell.length_b   1.000
_cell.length_c   1.000
_cell.angle_alpha   90.00
_cell.angle_beta   90.00
_cell.angle_gamma   90.00
#
_symmetry.space_group_name_H-M   'P 1'
#
loop_
_entity.id
_entity.type
_entity.pdbx_description
1 polymer ?
#
loop_
_entity_poly.entity_id
_entity_poly.type
_entity_poly.pdbx_seq_one_letter_code
_entity_poly.pdbx_strand_id
1 'polypeptide(L)'
;MFDRFGHDDEGSDDPGYTEEPDMAPKVRDPSDRFDTNPPAAPKPIDGNADPEIQKEFWAQVILFNIALFAFSLGLMLVGFERQWMFGGLLVVVGAIAFARGYKRYRDFQKD
;
A
#
# COMPACT_ATOMS: atom_id res chain seq x y z
N MET A 1 46.64 -11.58 37.25
CA MET A 1 48.10 -11.51 37.03
C MET A 1 48.52 -12.87 36.49
N PHE A 2 48.64 -12.93 35.16
CA PHE A 2 49.43 -13.85 34.32
C PHE A 2 49.20 -15.38 34.36
N ASP A 3 48.81 -15.86 33.18
CA ASP A 3 49.35 -17.02 32.46
C ASP A 3 49.25 -18.39 33.10
N ARG A 4 48.16 -19.12 32.78
CA ARG A 4 48.19 -20.58 32.91
C ARG A 4 47.18 -21.38 32.10
N PHE A 5 47.01 -21.10 30.81
CA PHE A 5 46.63 -22.14 29.84
C PHE A 5 47.26 -21.77 28.49
N GLY A 6 48.58 -21.95 28.45
CA GLY A 6 49.35 -21.87 27.22
C GLY A 6 49.03 -23.10 26.38
N HIS A 7 48.37 -22.85 25.26
CA HIS A 7 48.60 -23.43 23.94
C HIS A 7 49.56 -24.64 23.87
N ASP A 8 48.99 -25.82 24.02
CA ASP A 8 49.56 -27.10 23.60
C ASP A 8 48.42 -28.02 23.11
N ASP A 9 47.66 -27.53 22.11
CA ASP A 9 46.95 -28.46 21.22
C ASP A 9 48.03 -29.16 20.38
N GLU A 10 48.41 -30.32 20.88
CA GLU A 10 49.17 -31.34 20.19
C GLU A 10 48.68 -31.43 18.74
N GLY A 11 49.63 -31.30 17.81
CA GLY A 11 49.43 -31.60 16.41
C GLY A 11 48.87 -33.02 16.26
N SER A 12 47.55 -33.10 16.19
CA SER A 12 46.87 -34.19 15.51
C SER A 12 47.07 -33.89 14.03
N ASP A 13 48.16 -34.45 13.48
CA ASP A 13 48.27 -34.74 12.06
C ASP A 13 47.10 -35.68 11.70
N ASP A 14 45.92 -35.11 11.56
CA ASP A 14 44.74 -35.76 11.03
C ASP A 14 44.99 -35.93 9.52
N PRO A 15 45.22 -37.17 9.04
CA PRO A 15 45.53 -37.39 7.64
C PRO A 15 44.30 -36.99 6.84
N GLY A 16 44.40 -35.82 6.18
CA GLY A 16 43.33 -35.13 5.49
C GLY A 16 42.17 -36.02 5.08
N TYR A 17 41.03 -35.86 5.78
CA TYR A 17 39.76 -36.28 5.25
C TYR A 17 39.59 -35.57 3.91
N THR A 18 39.84 -36.31 2.84
CA THR A 18 39.45 -35.89 1.50
C THR A 18 37.94 -35.73 1.58
N GLU A 19 37.42 -34.53 1.38
CA GLU A 19 35.98 -34.33 1.22
C GLU A 19 35.52 -35.34 0.17
N GLU A 20 34.75 -36.35 0.59
CA GLU A 20 34.18 -37.29 -0.35
C GLU A 20 33.38 -36.45 -1.33
N PRO A 21 33.61 -36.57 -2.65
CA PRO A 21 32.83 -35.83 -3.61
C PRO A 21 31.36 -36.14 -3.34
N ASP A 22 30.56 -35.10 -3.12
CA ASP A 22 29.11 -35.18 -2.94
C ASP A 22 28.50 -35.90 -4.17
N MET A 23 28.46 -37.23 -4.10
CA MET A 23 27.93 -38.13 -5.13
C MET A 23 26.41 -38.26 -5.05
N ALA A 24 25.76 -37.52 -4.13
CA ALA A 24 24.32 -37.40 -4.17
C ALA A 24 23.94 -36.56 -5.40
N PRO A 25 22.97 -37.01 -6.22
CA PRO A 25 22.43 -36.16 -7.26
C PRO A 25 21.89 -34.89 -6.59
N LYS A 26 22.47 -33.72 -6.91
CA LYS A 26 21.94 -32.44 -6.46
C LYS A 26 20.54 -32.29 -7.03
N VAL A 27 19.53 -32.64 -6.23
CA VAL A 27 18.13 -32.45 -6.60
C VAL A 27 17.93 -30.95 -6.69
N ARG A 28 17.74 -30.45 -7.92
CA ARG A 28 17.51 -29.04 -8.18
C ARG A 28 16.28 -28.59 -7.40
N ASP A 29 16.45 -27.64 -6.50
CA ASP A 29 15.34 -27.08 -5.75
C ASP A 29 14.35 -26.47 -6.77
N PRO A 30 13.07 -26.85 -6.77
CA PRO A 30 12.08 -26.24 -7.65
C PRO A 30 12.01 -24.71 -7.48
N SER A 31 12.35 -24.19 -6.30
CA SER A 31 12.39 -22.76 -6.00
C SER A 31 13.50 -22.01 -6.75
N ASP A 32 14.60 -22.66 -7.14
CA ASP A 32 15.66 -22.09 -7.99
C ASP A 32 15.17 -21.70 -9.40
N ARG A 33 13.98 -22.15 -9.79
CA ARG A 33 13.36 -21.79 -11.07
C ARG A 33 12.58 -20.49 -11.02
N PHE A 34 12.32 -19.97 -9.82
CA PHE A 34 11.54 -18.76 -9.63
C PHE A 34 12.48 -17.66 -9.16
N ASP A 35 12.53 -16.57 -9.90
CA ASP A 35 13.13 -15.33 -9.39
C ASP A 35 12.24 -14.84 -8.24
N THR A 36 12.61 -15.18 -7.00
CA THR A 36 11.89 -14.78 -5.79
C THR A 36 12.17 -13.33 -5.41
N ASN A 37 12.68 -12.52 -6.32
CA ASN A 37 12.85 -11.10 -6.12
C ASN A 37 11.56 -10.39 -6.57
N PRO A 38 10.58 -10.20 -5.68
CA PRO A 38 9.37 -9.46 -6.03
C PRO A 38 9.78 -8.06 -6.50
N PRO A 39 9.11 -7.50 -7.51
CA PRO A 39 9.35 -6.13 -7.90
C PRO A 39 9.24 -5.22 -6.66
N ALA A 40 10.29 -4.44 -6.42
CA ALA A 40 10.30 -3.51 -5.30
C ALA A 40 9.12 -2.55 -5.44
N ALA A 41 8.26 -2.51 -4.42
CA ALA A 41 7.19 -1.52 -4.37
C ALA A 41 7.82 -0.12 -4.47
N PRO A 42 7.24 0.80 -5.27
CA PRO A 42 7.66 2.19 -5.28
C PRO A 42 7.71 2.72 -3.85
N LYS A 43 8.85 3.30 -3.45
CA LYS A 43 8.96 3.92 -2.13
C LYS A 43 7.95 5.06 -2.05
N PRO A 44 7.21 5.20 -0.94
CA PRO A 44 6.39 6.38 -0.71
C PRO A 44 7.28 7.62 -0.90
N ILE A 45 6.81 8.59 -1.66
CA ILE A 45 7.50 9.88 -1.72
C ILE A 45 7.28 10.51 -0.34
N ASP A 46 8.29 10.45 0.53
CA ASP A 46 8.32 11.09 1.87
C ASP A 46 8.38 12.63 1.79
N GLY A 47 8.06 13.20 0.64
CA GLY A 47 7.83 14.62 0.49
C GLY A 47 6.45 14.94 1.02
N ASN A 48 6.37 15.67 2.14
CA ASN A 48 5.17 16.44 2.46
C ASN A 48 4.78 17.17 1.18
N ALA A 49 3.71 16.70 0.52
CA ALA A 49 3.18 17.34 -0.67
C ALA A 49 2.97 18.82 -0.34
N ASP A 50 3.12 19.71 -1.33
CA ASP A 50 2.92 21.15 -1.12
C ASP A 50 1.63 21.37 -0.31
N PRO A 51 1.67 22.09 0.83
CA PRO A 51 0.49 22.32 1.66
C PRO A 51 -0.70 22.87 0.89
N GLU A 52 -0.49 23.52 -0.26
CA GLU A 52 -1.56 23.92 -1.17
C GLU A 52 -2.26 22.71 -1.84
N ILE A 53 -1.49 21.75 -2.35
CA ILE A 53 -2.01 20.51 -2.93
C ILE A 53 -2.74 19.67 -1.89
N GLN A 54 -2.20 19.58 -0.68
CA GLN A 54 -2.85 18.85 0.41
C GLN A 54 -4.22 19.46 0.75
N LYS A 55 -4.31 20.79 0.82
CA LYS A 55 -5.59 21.48 1.09
C LYS A 55 -6.63 21.21 0.00
N GLU A 56 -6.25 21.31 -1.26
CA GLU A 56 -7.18 21.06 -2.38
C GLU A 56 -7.66 19.60 -2.38
N PHE A 57 -6.74 18.65 -2.12
CA PHE A 57 -7.08 17.23 -1.96
C PHE A 57 -8.10 17.02 -0.83
N TRP A 58 -7.83 17.55 0.36
CA TRP A 58 -8.74 17.43 1.49
C TRP A 58 -10.08 18.13 1.26
N ALA A 59 -10.09 19.29 0.60
CA ALA A 59 -11.31 19.98 0.21
C ALA A 59 -12.17 19.10 -0.71
N GLN A 60 -11.56 18.43 -1.70
CA GLN A 60 -12.27 17.47 -2.54
C GLN A 60 -12.79 16.27 -1.75
N VAL A 61 -11.99 15.66 -0.88
CA VAL A 61 -12.42 14.51 -0.06
C VAL A 61 -13.63 14.88 0.80
N ILE A 62 -13.58 16.03 1.48
CA ILE A 62 -14.69 16.52 2.31
C ILE A 62 -15.93 16.78 1.44
N LEU A 63 -15.77 17.45 0.30
CA LEU A 63 -16.87 17.75 -0.63
C LEU A 63 -17.55 16.47 -1.14
N PHE A 64 -16.76 15.47 -1.56
CA PHE A 64 -17.28 14.20 -2.04
C PHE A 64 -18.00 13.42 -0.94
N ASN A 65 -17.46 13.40 0.28
CA ASN A 65 -18.13 12.74 1.41
C ASN A 65 -19.46 13.40 1.74
N ILE A 66 -19.52 14.74 1.75
CA ILE A 66 -20.78 15.47 1.98
C ILE A 66 -21.77 15.19 0.84
N ALA A 67 -21.30 15.14 -0.41
CA ALA A 67 -22.15 14.83 -1.57
C ALA A 67 -22.73 13.42 -1.48
N LEU A 68 -21.90 12.42 -1.15
CA LEU A 68 -22.34 11.03 -0.96
C LEU A 68 -23.28 10.89 0.23
N PHE A 69 -23.00 11.59 1.33
CA PHE A 69 -23.89 11.63 2.49
C PHE A 69 -25.26 12.21 2.14
N ALA A 70 -25.29 13.37 1.48
CA ALA A 70 -26.54 14.02 1.06
C ALA A 70 -27.32 13.16 0.05
N PHE A 71 -26.62 12.54 -0.90
CA PHE A 71 -27.23 11.66 -1.89
C PHE A 71 -27.82 10.41 -1.25
N SER A 72 -27.08 9.74 -0.36
CA SER A 72 -27.54 8.56 0.38
C SER A 72 -28.73 8.89 1.29
N LEU A 73 -28.64 9.98 2.05
CA LEU A 73 -29.71 10.46 2.91
C LEU A 73 -30.96 10.84 2.12
N GLY A 74 -30.78 11.48 0.96
CA GLY A 74 -31.87 11.80 0.04
C GLY A 74 -32.59 10.55 -0.49
N LEU A 75 -31.83 9.53 -0.93
CA LEU A 75 -32.40 8.25 -1.36
C LEU A 75 -33.17 7.56 -0.23
N MET A 76 -32.63 7.59 1.00
CA MET A 76 -33.32 7.07 2.17
C MET A 76 -34.66 7.79 2.41
N LEU A 77 -34.68 9.13 2.39
CA LEU A 77 -35.91 9.91 2.60
C LEU A 77 -36.98 9.63 1.52
N VAL A 78 -36.57 9.51 0.25
CA VAL A 78 -37.48 9.15 -0.84
C VAL A 78 -38.03 7.74 -0.67
N GLY A 79 -37.15 6.76 -0.39
CA GLY A 79 -37.50 5.34 -0.33
C GLY A 79 -38.31 4.95 0.91
N PHE A 80 -37.98 5.52 2.07
CA PHE A 80 -38.56 5.12 3.35
C PHE A 80 -39.70 6.02 3.82
N GLU A 81 -39.55 7.34 3.73
CA GLU A 81 -40.54 8.27 4.29
C GLU A 81 -41.55 8.81 3.26
N ARG A 82 -41.43 8.44 1.97
CA ARG A 82 -42.23 9.03 0.86
C ARG A 82 -42.12 10.57 0.81
N GLN A 83 -41.09 11.15 1.41
CA GLN A 83 -40.85 12.59 1.37
C GLN A 83 -40.14 12.97 0.08
N TRP A 84 -40.89 12.92 -1.02
CA TRP A 84 -40.39 13.16 -2.38
C TRP A 84 -39.73 14.53 -2.58
N MET A 85 -40.25 15.56 -1.91
CA MET A 85 -39.77 16.93 -2.07
C MET A 85 -38.39 17.14 -1.42
N PHE A 86 -38.25 16.78 -0.15
CA PHE A 86 -36.97 16.91 0.56
C PHE A 86 -35.94 15.87 0.11
N GLY A 87 -36.35 14.61 -0.09
CA GLY A 87 -35.46 13.56 -0.58
C GLY A 87 -34.98 13.83 -2.02
N GLY A 88 -35.88 14.26 -2.91
CA GLY A 88 -35.52 14.63 -4.28
C GLY A 88 -34.56 15.82 -4.34
N LEU A 89 -34.79 16.86 -3.53
CA LEU A 89 -33.89 18.02 -3.44
C LEU A 89 -32.48 17.59 -2.98
N LEU A 90 -32.39 16.78 -1.92
CA LEU A 90 -31.11 16.27 -1.40
C LEU A 90 -30.36 15.42 -2.43
N VAL A 91 -31.06 14.56 -3.18
CA VAL A 91 -30.49 13.76 -4.26
C VAL A 91 -29.92 14.65 -5.38
N VAL A 92 -30.68 15.64 -5.84
CA VAL A 92 -30.24 16.56 -6.90
C VAL A 92 -29.05 17.42 -6.44
N VAL A 93 -29.11 17.95 -5.22
CA VAL A 93 -28.01 18.73 -4.64
C VAL A 93 -26.75 17.88 -4.48
N GLY A 94 -26.88 16.65 -3.97
CA GLY A 94 -25.77 15.70 -3.87
C GLY A 94 -25.15 15.38 -5.25
N ALA A 95 -25.98 15.14 -6.26
CA ALA A 95 -25.53 14.86 -7.63
C ALA A 95 -24.82 16.08 -8.27
N ILE A 96 -25.34 17.30 -8.07
CA ILE A 96 -24.72 18.53 -8.58
C ILE A 96 -23.39 18.79 -7.86
N ALA A 97 -23.33 18.61 -6.55
CA ALA A 97 -22.09 18.76 -5.77
C ALA A 97 -21.02 17.75 -6.24
N PHE A 98 -21.41 16.48 -6.43
CA PHE A 98 -20.55 15.44 -6.97
C PHE A 98 -20.03 15.77 -8.37
N ALA A 99 -20.91 16.20 -9.27
CA ALA A 99 -20.55 16.60 -10.63
C ALA A 99 -19.61 17.83 -10.64
N ARG A 100 -19.81 18.78 -9.71
CA ARG A 100 -18.97 19.98 -9.60
C ARG A 100 -17.58 19.67 -9.04
N GLY A 101 -17.48 18.79 -8.04
CA GLY A 101 -16.20 18.26 -7.55
C GLY A 101 -15.45 17.49 -8.64
N TYR A 102 -16.15 16.60 -9.36
CA TYR A 102 -15.57 15.86 -10.47
C TYR A 102 -15.05 16.76 -11.60
N LYS A 103 -15.77 17.84 -11.92
CA LYS A 103 -15.32 18.80 -12.94
C LYS A 103 -14.04 19.54 -12.50
N ARG A 104 -13.96 19.97 -11.24
CA ARG A 104 -12.77 20.61 -10.65
C ARG A 104 -11.55 19.69 -10.69
N TYR A 105 -11.73 18.42 -10.35
CA TYR A 105 -10.68 17.40 -10.42
C TYR A 105 -10.18 17.18 -11.87
N ARG A 106 -11.10 17.18 -12.84
CA ARG A 106 -10.74 16.95 -14.25
C ARG A 106 -10.05 18.13 -14.91
N ASP A 107 -10.36 19.35 -14.50
CA ASP A 107 -9.68 20.54 -15.00
C ASP A 107 -8.24 20.64 -14.45
N PHE A 108 -7.99 20.20 -13.21
CA PHE A 108 -6.64 20.08 -12.65
C PHE A 108 -5.76 18.99 -13.28
N GLN A 109 -6.37 17.99 -13.93
CA GLN A 109 -5.63 16.92 -14.64
C GLN A 109 -5.20 17.30 -16.07
N LYS A 110 -5.66 18.45 -16.58
CA LYS A 110 -5.36 18.89 -17.96
C LYS A 110 -4.20 19.88 -18.06
N ASP A 111 -3.78 20.46 -16.95
CA ASP A 111 -2.55 21.24 -16.82
C ASP A 111 -1.46 20.39 -16.15
#